data_AF-A0A328ALG8-F1
#
_entry.id   AF-A0A328ALG8-F1
#
_cell.length_a   1.000
_cell.length_b   1.000
_cell.length_c   1.000
_cell.angle_alpha   90.00
_cell.angle_beta   90.00
_cell.angle_gamma   90.00
#
_symmetry.space_group_name_H-M   'P 1'
#
loop_
_entity.id
_entity.type
_entity.pdbx_description
1 polymer ?
#
loop_
_entity_poly.entity_id
_entity_poly.type
_entity_poly.pdbx_seq_one_letter_code
_entity_poly.pdbx_strand_id
1 'polypeptide(L)'
;MSATTPEIHGAIHGEAHHHHDDGIPHFSRKDYLAGFLLAAALTAVPFWLVLTHPLGNPGLTGLVVMGLAAVQVVVHMVYFLHMNSRSEGGWTLLALLFTLLLVVIVLSGSLWVMYHLDHNMMPMTPQQMREAP
;
A
#
# COMPACT_ATOMS: atom_id res chain seq x y z
N MET A 1 -18.40 54.56 -59.38
CA MET A 1 -17.94 53.79 -58.21
C MET A 1 -18.91 52.66 -58.01
N SER A 2 -18.43 51.43 -58.19
CA SER A 2 -19.21 50.19 -58.14
C SER A 2 -19.29 49.67 -56.71
N ALA A 3 -20.45 49.19 -56.29
CA ALA A 3 -20.62 48.01 -55.43
C ALA A 3 -22.11 47.70 -55.25
N THR A 4 -22.64 46.86 -56.13
CA THR A 4 -23.86 46.08 -55.91
C THR A 4 -23.58 44.94 -54.95
N THR A 5 -24.40 44.81 -53.91
CA THR A 5 -24.48 43.61 -53.06
C THR A 5 -25.08 42.45 -53.85
N PRO A 6 -24.56 41.22 -53.69
CA PRO A 6 -25.40 40.04 -53.78
C PRO A 6 -25.28 39.17 -52.52
N GLU A 7 -26.42 38.60 -52.12
CA GLU A 7 -26.60 37.68 -51.00
C GLU A 7 -26.12 36.24 -51.33
N ILE A 8 -25.49 35.63 -50.33
CA ILE A 8 -25.55 34.23 -49.84
C ILE A 8 -25.41 33.05 -50.84
N HIS A 9 -24.27 32.36 -50.72
CA HIS A 9 -24.10 30.88 -50.70
C HIS A 9 -22.81 30.64 -49.88
N GLY A 10 -22.83 29.97 -48.73
CA GLY A 10 -23.07 28.54 -48.64
C GLY A 10 -21.75 27.77 -48.73
N ALA A 11 -20.90 27.87 -47.71
CA ALA A 11 -19.84 26.91 -47.44
C ALA A 11 -19.36 27.09 -45.99
N ILE A 12 -20.08 26.42 -45.08
CA ILE A 12 -19.55 26.08 -43.77
C ILE A 12 -18.39 25.10 -44.02
N HIS A 13 -17.16 25.63 -44.06
CA HIS A 13 -15.97 24.85 -43.74
C HIS A 13 -15.89 24.88 -42.20
N GLY A 14 -16.30 23.85 -41.46
CA GLY A 14 -16.24 22.44 -41.78
C GLY A 14 -14.84 21.88 -41.62
N GLU A 15 -13.93 22.58 -40.94
CA GLU A 15 -12.63 22.01 -40.56
C GLU A 15 -12.79 21.23 -39.26
N ALA A 16 -12.96 19.93 -39.48
CA ALA A 16 -13.09 18.89 -38.48
C ALA A 16 -11.94 18.97 -37.47
N HIS A 17 -12.35 19.11 -36.21
CA HIS A 17 -11.78 18.46 -35.04
C HIS A 17 -10.53 17.62 -35.32
N HIS A 18 -9.34 18.22 -35.17
CA HIS A 18 -8.19 17.46 -34.70
C HIS A 18 -8.48 17.08 -33.24
N HIS A 19 -9.21 15.98 -33.09
CA HIS A 19 -9.26 15.22 -31.85
C HIS A 19 -7.82 14.78 -31.59
N HIS A 20 -7.10 15.48 -30.71
CA HIS A 20 -6.06 14.80 -29.96
C HIS A 20 -6.78 13.68 -29.23
N ASP A 21 -6.61 12.47 -29.77
CA ASP A 21 -6.79 11.24 -29.03
C ASP A 21 -5.72 11.25 -27.93
N ASP A 22 -5.92 12.11 -26.94
CA ASP A 22 -5.38 11.97 -25.61
C ASP A 22 -6.05 10.71 -25.07
N GLY A 23 -5.57 9.56 -25.55
CA GLY A 23 -5.97 8.26 -25.10
C GLY A 23 -5.78 8.27 -23.61
N ILE A 24 -6.90 8.51 -22.90
CA ILE A 24 -7.01 8.37 -21.47
C ILE A 24 -6.31 7.05 -21.20
N PRO A 25 -5.21 7.03 -20.44
CA PRO A 25 -4.55 5.78 -20.13
C PRO A 25 -5.63 4.98 -19.42
N HIS A 26 -6.17 3.99 -20.13
CA HIS A 26 -7.16 3.09 -19.58
C HIS A 26 -6.39 2.25 -18.57
N PHE A 27 -6.18 2.82 -17.38
CA PHE A 27 -5.56 2.15 -16.26
C PHE A 27 -6.46 0.95 -16.00
N SER A 28 -5.93 -0.21 -16.36
CA SER A 28 -6.77 -1.32 -16.74
C SER A 28 -7.37 -1.87 -15.47
N ARG A 29 -8.69 -2.12 -15.45
CA ARG A 29 -9.34 -2.93 -14.40
C ARG A 29 -8.57 -4.24 -14.13
N LYS A 30 -7.78 -4.68 -15.11
CA LYS A 30 -6.83 -5.79 -15.05
C LYS A 30 -5.72 -5.61 -13.99
N ASP A 31 -5.17 -4.42 -13.79
CA ASP A 31 -4.08 -4.20 -12.81
C ASP A 31 -4.58 -4.26 -11.37
N TYR A 32 -5.75 -3.66 -11.11
CA TYR A 32 -6.45 -3.81 -9.83
C TYR A 32 -6.85 -5.26 -9.57
N LEU A 33 -7.34 -5.97 -10.59
CA LEU A 33 -7.70 -7.39 -10.47
C LEU A 33 -6.47 -8.28 -10.23
N ALA A 34 -5.35 -8.00 -10.91
CA ALA A 34 -4.10 -8.72 -10.71
C ALA A 34 -3.55 -8.50 -9.29
N GLY A 35 -3.57 -7.25 -8.81
CA GLY A 35 -3.21 -6.92 -7.43
C GLY A 35 -4.13 -7.56 -6.39
N PHE A 36 -5.43 -7.60 -6.65
CA PHE A 36 -6.41 -8.29 -5.82
C PHE A 36 -6.14 -9.80 -5.75
N LEU A 37 -5.89 -10.45 -6.89
CA LEU A 37 -5.58 -11.88 -6.95
C LEU A 37 -4.26 -12.21 -6.25
N LEU A 38 -3.23 -11.37 -6.43
CA LEU A 38 -1.94 -11.56 -5.76
C LEU A 38 -2.07 -11.39 -4.25
N ALA A 39 -2.79 -10.35 -3.80
CA ALA A 39 -3.06 -10.13 -2.39
C ALA A 39 -3.88 -11.27 -1.77
N ALA A 40 -4.87 -11.80 -2.50
CA ALA A 40 -5.70 -12.93 -2.07
C ALA A 40 -4.91 -14.24 -2.00
N ALA A 41 -4.04 -14.51 -2.98
CA ALA A 41 -3.16 -15.67 -2.97
C ALA A 41 -2.17 -15.60 -1.80
N LEU A 42 -1.59 -14.43 -1.55
CA LEU A 42 -0.60 -14.22 -0.51
C LEU A 42 -1.21 -14.27 0.91
N THR A 43 -2.52 -14.01 1.08
CA THR A 43 -3.25 -14.32 2.32
C THR A 43 -3.74 -15.76 2.44
N ALA A 44 -4.03 -16.44 1.32
CA ALA A 44 -4.42 -17.84 1.35
C ALA A 44 -3.30 -18.74 1.89
N VAL A 45 -2.04 -18.45 1.54
CA VAL A 45 -0.85 -19.19 2.01
C VAL A 45 -0.72 -19.22 3.54
N PRO A 46 -0.68 -18.08 4.26
CA PRO A 46 -0.58 -18.09 5.72
C PRO A 46 -1.83 -18.69 6.39
N PHE A 47 -3.03 -18.51 5.83
CA PHE A 47 -4.24 -19.19 6.33
C PHE A 47 -4.13 -20.71 6.23
N TRP A 48 -3.68 -21.21 5.08
CA TRP A 48 -3.44 -22.65 4.89
C TRP A 48 -2.38 -23.18 5.85
N LEU A 49 -1.26 -22.44 6.01
CA LEU A 49 -0.16 -22.82 6.90
C LEU A 49 -0.61 -22.92 8.36
N VAL A 50 -1.45 -22.00 8.83
CA VAL A 50 -1.98 -22.01 10.20
C VAL A 50 -3.04 -23.10 10.37
N LEU A 51 -3.91 -23.33 9.38
CA LEU A 51 -4.98 -24.33 9.51
C LEU A 51 -4.47 -25.77 9.48
N THR A 52 -3.45 -26.05 8.65
CA THR A 52 -2.93 -27.41 8.49
C THR A 52 -1.79 -27.76 9.45
N HIS A 53 -1.24 -26.77 10.17
CA HIS A 53 -0.09 -26.90 11.07
C HIS A 53 1.02 -27.84 10.54
N PRO A 54 1.46 -27.70 9.28
CA PRO A 54 2.33 -28.70 8.65
C PRO A 54 3.75 -28.71 9.25
N LEU A 55 4.13 -27.63 9.94
CA LEU A 55 5.45 -27.45 10.54
C LEU A 55 5.55 -28.02 11.96
N GLY A 56 4.44 -28.45 12.59
CA GLY A 56 4.40 -29.04 13.93
C GLY A 56 4.88 -28.16 15.09
N ASN A 57 5.44 -26.98 14.79
CA ASN A 57 5.98 -26.03 15.74
C ASN A 57 5.24 -24.68 15.64
N PRO A 58 4.47 -24.27 16.66
CA PRO A 58 3.73 -23.02 16.65
C PRO A 58 4.65 -21.79 16.58
N GLY A 59 5.86 -21.86 17.13
CA GLY A 59 6.82 -20.74 17.08
C GLY A 59 7.37 -20.50 15.66
N LEU A 60 7.75 -21.56 14.97
CA LEU A 60 8.20 -21.47 13.57
C LEU A 60 7.07 -21.02 12.65
N THR A 61 5.85 -21.53 12.87
CA THR A 61 4.65 -21.13 12.12
C THR A 61 4.35 -19.65 12.31
N GLY A 62 4.42 -19.14 13.55
CA GLY A 62 4.25 -17.72 13.86
C GLY A 62 5.28 -16.83 13.15
N LEU A 63 6.55 -17.23 13.13
CA LEU A 63 7.61 -16.49 12.44
C LEU A 63 7.35 -16.38 10.93
N VAL A 64 6.97 -17.49 10.29
CA VAL A 64 6.67 -17.51 8.85
C VAL A 64 5.44 -16.67 8.53
N VAL A 65 4.37 -16.76 9.33
CA VAL A 65 3.15 -15.95 9.15
C VAL A 65 3.44 -14.46 9.33
N MET A 66 4.26 -14.09 10.32
CA MET A 66 4.69 -12.70 10.51
C MET A 66 5.50 -12.18 9.32
N GLY A 67 6.39 -13.00 8.75
CA GLY A 67 7.11 -12.66 7.52
C GLY A 67 6.18 -12.45 6.34
N LEU A 68 5.22 -13.36 6.13
CA LEU A 68 4.21 -13.23 5.07
C LEU A 68 3.31 -12.00 5.27
N ALA A 69 2.95 -11.67 6.51
CA ALA A 69 2.19 -10.47 6.84
C ALA A 69 2.96 -9.19 6.50
N ALA A 70 4.27 -9.14 6.73
CA ALA A 70 5.11 -8.02 6.33
C ALA A 70 5.13 -7.86 4.80
N VAL A 71 5.27 -8.95 4.04
CA VAL A 71 5.19 -8.92 2.57
C VAL A 71 3.80 -8.49 2.10
N GLN A 72 2.74 -8.91 2.79
CA GLN A 72 1.36 -8.50 2.49
C GLN A 72 1.18 -6.98 2.58
N VAL A 73 1.77 -6.32 3.58
CA VAL A 73 1.74 -4.86 3.72
C VAL A 73 2.38 -4.19 2.50
N VAL A 74 3.51 -4.72 2.02
CA VAL A 74 4.21 -4.20 0.83
C VAL A 74 3.36 -4.38 -0.44
N VAL A 75 2.78 -5.57 -0.65
CA VAL A 75 1.91 -5.84 -1.81
C VAL A 75 0.68 -4.94 -1.78
N HIS A 76 0.04 -4.76 -0.62
CA HIS A 76 -1.12 -3.90 -0.49
C HIS A 76 -0.77 -2.44 -0.77
N MET A 77 0.40 -1.97 -0.31
CA MET A 77 0.92 -0.64 -0.65
C MET A 77 1.11 -0.43 -2.15
N VAL A 78 1.69 -1.41 -2.84
CA VAL A 78 1.99 -1.29 -4.28
C VAL A 78 0.72 -1.36 -5.13
N TYR A 79 -0.18 -2.31 -4.85
CA TYR A 79 -1.33 -2.59 -5.72
C TYR A 79 -2.61 -1.84 -5.35
N PHE A 80 -2.90 -1.66 -4.05
CA PHE A 80 -4.16 -1.04 -3.61
C PHE A 80 -4.02 0.46 -3.38
N LEU A 81 -2.89 0.93 -2.86
CA LEU A 81 -2.70 2.37 -2.68
C LEU A 81 -2.37 3.10 -3.98
N HIS A 82 -2.32 2.38 -5.11
CA HIS A 82 -2.26 2.92 -6.47
C HIS A 82 -1.52 4.26 -6.55
N MET A 83 -0.29 4.28 -6.04
CA MET A 83 0.61 5.36 -6.35
C MET A 83 0.99 5.13 -7.80
N ASN A 84 0.12 5.63 -8.66
CA ASN A 84 0.24 5.61 -10.10
C ASN A 84 1.70 5.95 -10.41
N SER A 85 2.31 5.24 -11.34
CA SER A 85 3.62 5.58 -11.93
C SER A 85 3.60 6.93 -12.68
N ARG A 86 2.66 7.81 -12.28
CA ARG A 86 2.24 9.09 -12.82
C ARG A 86 1.64 10.02 -11.73
N SER A 87 1.78 9.75 -10.43
CA SER A 87 1.52 10.79 -9.41
C SER A 87 2.77 11.66 -9.26
N GLU A 88 2.83 12.75 -10.00
CA GLU A 88 3.67 13.94 -9.74
C GLU A 88 5.20 13.73 -9.54
N GLY A 89 5.83 12.79 -10.25
CA GLY A 89 7.29 12.80 -10.42
C GLY A 89 8.10 12.34 -9.20
N GLY A 90 7.68 11.25 -8.53
CA GLY A 90 8.51 10.54 -7.55
C GLY A 90 8.53 11.13 -6.13
N TRP A 91 8.03 12.35 -5.92
CA TRP A 91 7.95 12.98 -4.61
C TRP A 91 6.97 12.27 -3.66
N THR A 92 5.83 11.80 -4.17
CA THR A 92 4.87 10.99 -3.39
C THR A 92 5.46 9.64 -2.99
N LEU A 93 6.35 9.07 -3.84
CA LEU A 93 7.00 7.79 -3.57
C LEU A 93 8.01 7.95 -2.43
N LEU A 94 8.76 9.05 -2.45
CA LEU A 94 9.68 9.40 -1.39
C LEU A 94 8.94 9.64 -0.07
N ALA A 95 7.80 10.35 -0.11
CA ALA A 95 6.96 10.57 1.07
C ALA A 95 6.42 9.24 1.63
N LEU A 96 5.93 8.33 0.78
CA LEU A 96 5.48 7.01 1.21
C LEU A 96 6.60 6.17 1.82
N LEU A 97 7.77 6.13 1.20
CA LEU A 97 8.92 5.36 1.70
C LEU A 97 9.39 5.92 3.05
N PHE A 98 9.39 7.25 3.20
CA PHE A 98 9.67 7.90 4.48
C PHE A 98 8.64 7.53 5.55
N THR A 99 7.34 7.57 5.25
CA THR A 99 6.30 7.14 6.18
C THR A 99 6.42 5.67 6.54
N LEU A 100 6.73 4.79 5.58
CA LEU A 100 6.92 3.36 5.83
C LEU A 100 8.12 3.11 6.75
N LEU A 101 9.24 3.77 6.51
CA LEU A 101 10.42 3.72 7.36
C LEU A 101 10.07 4.16 8.79
N LEU A 102 9.33 5.26 8.93
CA LEU A 102 8.89 5.78 10.22
C LEU A 102 8.01 4.75 10.95
N VAL A 103 7.04 4.15 10.27
CA VAL A 103 6.18 3.09 10.83
C VAL A 103 7.00 1.90 11.32
N VAL A 104 7.98 1.43 10.54
CA VAL A 104 8.88 0.32 10.92
C VAL A 104 9.69 0.67 12.16
N ILE A 105 10.26 1.88 12.22
CA ILE A 105 11.04 2.34 13.37
C ILE A 105 10.17 2.46 14.61
N VAL A 106 8.97 3.05 14.50
CA VAL A 106 8.05 3.24 15.65
C VAL A 106 7.53 1.91 16.16
N LEU A 107 7.15 0.98 15.29
CA LEU A 107 6.69 -0.36 15.70
C LEU A 107 7.82 -1.17 16.36
N SER A 108 8.99 -1.21 15.72
CA SER A 108 10.15 -1.93 16.26
C SER A 108 10.63 -1.30 17.57
N GLY A 109 10.68 0.03 17.63
CA GLY A 109 11.04 0.79 18.82
C GLY A 109 10.04 0.61 19.96
N SER A 110 8.74 0.63 19.68
CA SER A 110 7.69 0.39 20.68
C SER A 110 7.78 -1.02 21.26
N LEU A 111 7.96 -2.04 20.40
CA LEU A 111 8.10 -3.42 20.85
C LEU A 111 9.40 -3.63 21.65
N TRP A 112 10.51 -3.01 21.21
CA TRP A 112 11.78 -3.03 21.92
C TRP A 112 11.69 -2.35 23.28
N VAL A 113 11.10 -1.15 23.36
CA VAL A 113 10.91 -0.44 24.64
C VAL A 113 10.08 -1.27 25.59
N MET A 114 8.97 -1.85 25.14
CA MET A 114 8.11 -2.65 26.01
C MET A 114 8.82 -3.93 26.49
N TYR A 115 9.52 -4.64 25.61
CA TYR A 115 10.32 -5.81 25.97
C TYR A 115 11.45 -5.46 26.94
N HIS A 116 12.15 -4.35 26.70
CA HIS A 116 13.26 -3.89 27.52
C HIS A 116 12.79 -3.43 28.90
N LEU A 117 11.66 -2.72 28.97
CA LEU A 117 11.05 -2.32 30.23
C LEU A 117 10.56 -3.54 31.02
N ASP A 118 9.94 -4.53 30.38
CA ASP A 118 9.52 -5.77 31.05
C ASP A 118 10.72 -6.54 31.66
N HIS A 119 11.84 -6.62 30.92
CA HIS A 119 13.06 -7.25 31.42
C HIS A 119 13.80 -6.43 32.49
N ASN A 120 13.72 -5.10 32.40
CA ASN A 120 14.44 -4.20 33.31
C ASN A 120 13.60 -3.81 34.54
N MET A 121 12.29 -4.06 34.53
CA MET A 121 11.45 -3.98 35.71
C MET A 121 11.49 -5.31 36.43
N MET A 122 12.39 -5.41 37.41
CA MET A 122 12.37 -6.52 38.37
C MET A 122 10.98 -6.55 39.04
N PRO A 123 10.21 -7.64 38.92
CA PRO A 123 9.00 -7.78 39.72
C PRO A 123 9.41 -7.69 41.19
N MET A 124 8.86 -6.73 41.94
CA MET A 124 9.00 -6.70 43.39
C MET A 124 8.59 -8.07 43.91
N THR A 125 9.54 -8.80 44.50
CA THR A 125 9.23 -10.11 45.05
C THR A 125 8.23 -9.92 46.19
N PRO A 126 7.23 -10.81 46.36
CA PRO A 126 6.26 -10.71 47.45
C PRO A 126 6.90 -10.61 48.86
N GLN A 127 8.17 -11.01 48.99
CA GLN A 127 8.94 -10.91 50.23
C GLN A 127 9.35 -9.45 50.54
N GLN A 128 9.67 -8.63 49.54
CA GLN A 128 10.03 -7.22 49.74
C GLN A 128 8.82 -6.33 50.08
N MET A 129 7.62 -6.67 49.63
CA MET A 129 6.38 -5.99 50.04
C MET A 129 6.00 -6.26 51.50
N ARG A 130 6.53 -7.33 52.10
CA ARG A 130 6.22 -7.77 53.48
C ARG A 130 7.18 -7.18 54.53
N GLU A 131 8.31 -6.62 54.09
CA GLU A 131 9.32 -5.94 54.91
C GLU A 131 9.29 -4.40 54.78
N ALA A 132 8.28 -3.85 54.08
CA ALA A 132 8.04 -2.42 54.07
C ALA A 132 7.64 -1.95 55.50
N PRO A 133 8.31 -0.92 56.07
CA PRO A 133 8.11 -0.49 57.45
C PRO A 133 6.71 0.06 57.74
#